data_AF-A0A6J6UV88-F1
#
_entry.id   AF-A0A6J6UV88-F1
#
_cell.length_a   1.000
_cell.length_b   1.000
_cell.length_c   1.000
_cell.angle_alpha   90.00
_cell.angle_beta   90.00
_cell.angle_gamma   90.00
#
_symmetry.space_group_name_H-M   'P 1'
#
loop_
_entity.id
_entity.type
_entity.pdbx_description
1 polymer ?
#
loop_
_entity_poly.entity_id
_entity_poly.type
_entity_poly.pdbx_seq_one_letter_code
_entity_poly.pdbx_strand_id
1 'polypeptide(L)' 'MLSPCCTSDIVRAELDAVGIAVTPEELELLVAACATMRARAASLYIPEAELFEPADVFSARDQA' A
#
# COMPACT_ATOMS: atom_id res chain seq x y z
N MET A 1 14.38 11.58 7.71
CA MET A 1 14.35 11.45 6.23
C MET A 1 13.02 10.83 5.86
N LEU A 2 12.18 11.51 5.08
CA LEU A 2 10.92 10.94 4.59
C LEU A 2 11.25 9.87 3.54
N SER A 3 10.73 8.65 3.72
CA SER A 3 10.91 7.55 2.78
C SER A 3 10.36 7.96 1.40
N PRO A 4 11.09 7.75 0.28
CA PRO A 4 10.78 8.34 -1.04
C PRO A 4 9.55 7.75 -1.75
N CYS A 5 8.72 6.98 -1.06
CA CYS A 5 7.71 6.08 -1.63
C CYS A 5 6.43 6.73 -2.17
N CYS A 6 6.16 7.99 -1.86
CA CYS A 6 4.92 8.67 -2.27
C CYS A 6 5.24 9.90 -3.12
N THR A 7 6.31 9.88 -3.92
CA THR A 7 6.50 10.90 -4.95
C THR A 7 5.47 10.71 -6.06
N SER A 8 5.18 11.79 -6.79
CA SER A 8 4.25 11.75 -7.93
C SER A 8 4.63 10.69 -8.96
N ASP A 9 5.93 10.52 -9.23
CA ASP A 9 6.43 9.53 -10.19
C ASP A 9 6.14 8.09 -9.76
N ILE A 10 6.29 7.77 -8.47
CA ILE A 10 6.02 6.42 -7.95
C ILE A 10 4.52 6.16 -7.98
N VAL A 11 3.71 7.08 -7.48
CA VAL A 11 2.25 6.91 -7.45
C VAL A 11 1.71 6.76 -8.89
N ARG A 12 2.23 7.53 -9.84
CA ARG A 12 1.89 7.39 -11.26
C ARG A 12 2.29 6.03 -11.82
N ALA A 13 3.50 5.57 -11.57
CA ALA A 13 3.96 4.26 -12.05
C ALA A 13 3.10 3.10 -11.52
N GLU A 14 2.69 3.15 -10.26
CA GLU A 14 1.80 2.15 -9.67
C GLU A 14 0.41 2.18 -10.30
N LEU A 15 -0.17 3.37 -10.52
CA LEU A 15 -1.46 3.53 -11.19
C LEU A 15 -1.42 3.03 -12.65
N ASP A 16 -0.34 3.31 -13.37
CA ASP A 16 -0.13 2.83 -14.73
C ASP A 16 -0.02 1.30 -14.79
N ALA A 17 0.67 0.68 -13.81
CA ALA A 17 0.83 -0.77 -13.74
C ALA A 17 -0.50 -1.52 -13.55
N VAL A 18 -1.48 -0.90 -12.89
CA VAL A 18 -2.83 -1.43 -12.71
C VAL A 18 -3.85 -0.89 -13.74
N GLY A 19 -3.40 -0.05 -14.66
CA GLY A 19 -4.22 0.50 -15.75
C GLY A 19 -5.25 1.55 -15.32
N ILE A 20 -4.98 2.28 -14.24
CA ILE A 20 -5.87 3.35 -13.74
C ILE A 20 -5.37 4.69 -14.26
N ALA A 21 -6.17 5.34 -15.11
CA ALA A 21 -5.93 6.70 -15.55
C ALA A 21 -6.45 7.70 -14.51
N VAL A 22 -5.69 8.76 -14.23
CA VAL A 22 -6.05 9.83 -13.30
C VAL A 22 -5.70 11.20 -13.87
N THR A 23 -6.42 12.24 -13.47
CA THR A 23 -6.05 13.63 -13.79
C THR A 23 -4.86 14.09 -12.92
N PRO A 24 -4.19 15.20 -13.28
CA PRO A 24 -3.15 15.79 -12.43
C PRO A 24 -3.63 16.10 -11.00
N GLU A 25 -4.84 16.63 -10.85
CA GLU A 25 -5.43 16.97 -9.55
C GLU A 25 -5.71 15.71 -8.71
N GLU A 26 -6.22 14.65 -9.33
CA GLU A 26 -6.43 13.35 -8.67
C GLU A 26 -5.10 12.74 -8.22
N LEU A 27 -4.05 12.86 -9.04
CA LEU A 27 -2.72 12.38 -8.69
C LEU A 27 -2.15 13.11 -7.46
N GLU A 28 -2.33 14.43 -7.36
CA GLU A 28 -1.90 15.19 -6.18
C GLU A 28 -2.61 14.73 -4.90
N LEU A 29 -3.92 14.48 -4.98
CA LEU A 29 -4.71 13.95 -3.86
C LEU A 29 -4.24 12.55 -3.45
N LEU A 30 -3.97 11.68 -4.43
CA LEU A 30 -3.49 10.32 -4.19
C LEU A 30 -2.09 10.31 -3.57
N VAL A 31 -1.21 11.22 -3.99
CA VAL A 31 0.11 11.42 -3.37
C VAL A 31 -0.03 11.79 -1.90
N ALA A 32 -0.90 12.75 -1.57
CA ALA A 32 -1.15 13.16 -0.19
C ALA A 32 -1.78 12.03 0.65
N ALA A 33 -2.72 11.28 0.07
CA ALA A 33 -3.35 10.12 0.70
C ALA A 33 -2.33 9.00 0.96
N CYS A 34 -1.47 8.69 -0.02
CA CYS A 34 -0.36 7.73 0.11
C CYS A 34 0.53 8.08 1.30
N ALA A 35 0.96 9.33 1.40
CA ALA A 35 1.84 9.79 2.48
C ALA A 35 1.18 9.60 3.86
N THR A 36 -0.12 9.93 3.96
CA THR A 36 -0.90 9.77 5.20
C THR A 36 -1.04 8.30 5.59
N MET A 37 -1.39 7.43 4.63
CA MET A 37 -1.53 5.99 4.89
C MET A 37 -0.19 5.35 5.27
N ARG A 38 0.91 5.73 4.61
CA ARG A 38 2.27 5.28 4.95
C ARG A 38 2.65 5.65 6.38
N ALA A 39 2.36 6.88 6.81
CA ALA A 39 2.65 7.31 8.17
C ALA A 39 1.90 6.46 9.21
N ARG A 40 0.64 6.10 8.92
CA ARG A 40 -0.15 5.20 9.77
C ARG A 40 0.37 3.76 9.73
N ALA A 41 0.69 3.25 8.54
CA ALA A 41 1.21 1.89 8.36
C ALA A 41 2.55 1.70 9.09
N ALA A 42 3.41 2.72 9.13
CA ALA A 42 4.67 2.66 9.88
C ALA A 42 4.46 2.39 11.39
N SER A 43 3.36 2.88 11.98
CA SER A 43 3.00 2.57 13.38
C SER A 43 2.39 1.18 13.59
N LEU A 44 2.00 0.50 12.51
CA LEU A 44 1.47 -0.87 12.55
C LEU A 44 2.57 -1.92 12.36
N TYR A 45 3.79 -1.52 11.98
CA TYR A 45 4.89 -2.45 11.83
C TYR A 45 5.34 -2.94 13.21
N ILE A 46 5.10 -4.23 13.44
CA ILE A 46 5.54 -4.95 14.63
C ILE A 46 6.47 -6.06 14.10
N PRO A 47 7.80 -5.99 14.35
CA PRO A 47 8.74 -6.99 13.84
C PRO A 47 8.34 -8.43 14.18
N GLU A 48 7.76 -8.63 15.37
CA GLU A 48 7.31 -9.92 15.85
C GLU A 48 6.10 -10.46 15.08
N ALA A 49 5.36 -9.62 14.33
CA ALA A 49 4.24 -10.03 13.50
C ALA A 49 4.65 -11.06 12.43
N GLU A 50 5.92 -11.09 12.03
CA GLU A 50 6.46 -12.08 11.09
C GLU A 50 6.46 -13.51 11.64
N LEU A 51 6.32 -13.67 12.96
CA LEU A 51 6.25 -14.98 13.63
C LEU A 51 4.82 -15.51 13.73
N PHE A 52 3.82 -14.70 13.40
CA PHE A 52 2.41 -15.09 13.46
C PHE A 52 1.94 -15.51 12.07
N GLU A 53 1.17 -16.60 12.03
CA GLU A 53 0.47 -16.97 10.81
C GLU A 53 -0.60 -15.91 10.47
N PRO A 54 -0.85 -15.64 9.17
CA PRO A 54 -1.95 -14.78 8.76
C PRO A 54 -3.27 -15.24 9.37
N ALA A 55 -4.12 -14.29 9.76
CA ALA A 55 -5.41 -14.61 10.41
C ALA A 55 -6.30 -15.53 9.57
N ASP A 56 -6.26 -15.35 8.24
CA ASP A 56 -6.92 -16.23 7.28
C ASP A 56 -5.85 -16.89 6.41
N VAL A 57 -5.60 -18.18 6.65
CA VAL A 57 -4.77 -19.01 5.79
C VAL A 57 -5.68 -19.85 4.92
N PHE A 58 -5.48 -19.79 3.60
CA PHE A 58 -6.18 -20.66 2.67
C PHE A 58 -5.89 -22.13 2.98
N SER A 59 -6.90 -22.87 3.45
CA SER A 59 -6.86 -24.32 3.61
C SER A 59 -7.58 -24.96 2.43
N ALA A 60 -6.85 -25.75 1.63
CA ALA A 60 -7.44 -26.51 0.53
C ALA A 60 -8.51 -27.53 1.01
N ARG A 61 -8.54 -27.86 2.31
CA ARG A 61 -9.57 -28.73 2.92
C ARG A 61 -10.90 -28.03 3.12
N ASP A 62 -10.94 -26.69 3.16
CA ASP A 62 -12.15 -25.94 3.51
C ASP A 62 -13.10 -25.76 2.29
N GLN A 63 -12.72 -26.29 1.13
CA GLN A 63 -13.52 -26.25 -0.11
C GLN A 63 -14.18 -27.59 -0.50
N ALA A 64 -13.96 -28.66 0.27
CA ALA A 64 -14.52 -30.00 0.01
C ALA A 64 -15.81 -30.24 0.80
#